data_AF-A0A7U9QY82-F1
#
_entry.id   AF-A0A7U9QY82-F1
#
_cell.length_a   1.000
_cell.length_b   1.000
_cell.length_c   1.000
_cell.angle_alpha   90.00
_cell.angle_beta   90.00
_cell.angle_gamma   90.00
#
_symmetry.space_group_name_H-M   'P 1'
#
loop_
_entity.id
_entity.type
_entity.pdbx_description
1 polymer ?
#
loop_
_entity_poly.entity_id
_entity_poly.type
_entity_poly.pdbx_seq_one_letter_code
_entity_poly.pdbx_strand_id
1 'polypeptide(L)'
;MMEYKTYPCEVKFRYLVRRNVSVVAGFFSEKDAADYALSIGGTVMQADKNPRNAGRIPKFSVREKDAIKERISQGIPMRRIAEEFRCSVGYVQKLKCEHSL
;
A
#
# COMPACT_ATOMS: atom_id res chain seq x y z
N MET A 1 25.28 -28.47 -11.06
CA MET A 1 23.87 -28.30 -11.45
C MET A 1 23.14 -27.70 -10.27
N MET A 2 22.51 -26.53 -10.43
CA MET A 2 21.74 -25.87 -9.39
C MET A 2 20.28 -26.25 -9.61
N GLU A 3 19.70 -27.03 -8.69
CA GLU A 3 18.29 -27.44 -8.77
C GLU A 3 17.39 -26.27 -8.36
N TYR A 4 16.61 -25.74 -9.30
CA TYR A 4 15.58 -24.76 -8.99
C TYR A 4 14.30 -25.50 -8.58
N LYS A 5 13.96 -25.46 -7.28
CA LYS A 5 12.68 -25.95 -6.78
C LYS A 5 11.59 -24.93 -7.09
N THR A 6 10.74 -25.25 -8.05
CA THR A 6 9.49 -24.53 -8.31
C THR A 6 8.49 -24.85 -7.20
N TYR A 7 8.15 -23.83 -6.39
CA TYR A 7 7.09 -23.94 -5.39
C TYR A 7 5.72 -23.70 -6.08
N PRO A 8 4.67 -24.46 -5.71
CA PRO A 8 3.33 -24.21 -6.21
C PRO A 8 2.87 -22.79 -5.82
N CYS A 9 2.04 -22.18 -6.68
CA CYS A 9 1.60 -20.77 -6.64
C CYS A 9 0.89 -20.29 -5.35
N GLU A 10 0.85 -21.09 -4.29
CA GLU A 10 0.16 -20.82 -3.03
C GLU A 10 1.09 -20.43 -1.88
N VAL A 11 2.41 -20.52 -2.06
CA VAL A 11 3.36 -20.22 -1.00
C VAL A 11 3.56 -18.71 -0.85
N LYS A 12 2.86 -18.13 0.15
CA LYS A 12 3.02 -16.73 0.54
C LYS A 12 4.17 -16.59 1.54
N PHE A 13 5.35 -16.24 1.03
CA PHE A 13 6.49 -15.86 1.87
C PHE A 13 6.23 -14.51 2.55
N ARG A 14 6.57 -14.38 3.84
CA ARG A 14 6.40 -13.12 4.59
C ARG A 14 7.51 -12.11 4.31
N TYR A 15 8.69 -12.61 3.98
CA TYR A 15 9.89 -11.83 3.72
C TYR A 15 10.46 -12.20 2.36
N LEU A 16 10.85 -11.21 1.57
CA LEU A 16 11.50 -11.37 0.28
C LEU A 16 12.87 -10.71 0.34
N VAL A 17 13.88 -11.40 -0.17
CA VAL A 17 15.22 -10.82 -0.33
C VAL A 17 15.37 -10.34 -1.77
N ARG A 18 15.78 -9.09 -1.93
CA ARG A 18 16.14 -8.50 -3.22
C ARG A 18 17.65 -8.34 -3.32
N ARG A 19 18.15 -8.50 -4.54
CA ARG A 19 19.50 -8.10 -4.91
C ARG A 19 19.37 -7.20 -6.13
N ASN A 20 19.84 -5.95 -6.02
CA ASN A 20 19.55 -4.89 -6.99
C ASN A 20 18.03 -4.69 -7.18
N VAL A 21 17.51 -4.94 -8.39
CA VAL A 21 16.09 -4.74 -8.74
C VAL A 21 15.23 -6.00 -8.63
N SER A 22 15.81 -7.19 -8.56
CA SER A 22 15.05 -8.46 -8.61
C SER A 22 14.89 -9.11 -7.24
N VAL A 23 13.73 -9.72 -6.99
CA VAL A 23 13.54 -10.65 -5.86
C VAL A 23 14.24 -11.95 -6.19
N VAL A 24 15.07 -12.44 -5.26
CA VAL A 24 15.91 -13.62 -5.47
C VAL A 24 15.58 -14.78 -4.53
N ALA A 25 14.93 -14.52 -3.40
CA ALA A 25 14.51 -15.56 -2.46
C ALA A 25 13.34 -15.08 -1.58
N GLY A 26 12.56 -16.04 -1.07
CA GLY A 26 11.46 -15.81 -0.14
C GLY A 26 11.65 -16.62 1.14
N PHE A 27 11.26 -16.04 2.28
CA PHE A 27 11.44 -16.60 3.61
C PHE A 27 10.18 -16.39 4.46
N PHE A 28 9.97 -17.31 5.41
CA PHE A 28 8.92 -17.16 6.42
C PHE A 28 9.43 -16.48 7.70
N SER A 29 10.74 -16.58 7.96
CA SER A 29 11.46 -15.99 9.10
C SER A 29 12.22 -14.75 8.67
N GLU A 30 12.15 -13.68 9.47
CA GLU A 30 12.92 -12.45 9.23
C GLU A 30 14.42 -12.69 9.41
N LYS A 31 14.79 -13.51 10.41
CA LYS A 31 16.18 -13.83 10.73
C LYS A 31 16.87 -14.53 9.55
N ASP A 32 16.22 -15.57 9.03
CA ASP A 32 16.78 -16.34 7.90
C ASP A 32 16.90 -15.48 6.64
N ALA A 33 15.92 -14.59 6.42
CA ALA A 33 15.98 -13.62 5.33
C ALA A 33 17.15 -12.64 5.50
N ALA A 34 17.39 -12.15 6.71
CA ALA A 34 18.46 -11.21 7.03
C ALA A 34 19.84 -11.86 6.89
N ASP A 35 20.02 -13.06 7.43
CA ASP A 35 21.26 -13.83 7.33
C ASP A 35 21.59 -14.13 5.85
N TYR A 36 20.57 -14.54 5.08
CA TYR A 36 20.73 -14.75 3.64
C TYR A 36 21.03 -13.46 2.89
N ALA A 37 20.29 -12.38 3.16
CA ALA A 37 20.52 -11.07 2.53
C ALA A 37 21.95 -10.57 2.79
N LEU A 38 22.45 -10.71 4.03
CA LEU A 38 23.82 -10.32 4.38
C LEU A 38 24.85 -11.11 3.56
N SER A 39 24.65 -12.42 3.39
CA SER A 39 25.57 -13.29 2.64
C SER A 39 25.67 -12.94 1.15
N ILE A 40 24.60 -12.38 0.55
CA ILE A 40 24.55 -12.06 -0.88
C ILE A 40 24.65 -10.55 -1.19
N GLY A 41 24.78 -9.71 -0.16
CA GLY A 41 24.72 -8.25 -0.29
C GLY A 41 23.34 -7.75 -0.76
N GLY A 42 22.27 -8.38 -0.30
CA GLY A 42 20.88 -8.07 -0.63
C GLY A 42 20.17 -7.23 0.44
N THR A 43 18.88 -7.01 0.25
CA THR A 43 18.01 -6.30 1.19
C THR A 43 16.73 -7.07 1.44
N VAL A 44 16.30 -7.15 2.70
CA VAL A 44 15.05 -7.80 3.10
C VAL A 44 13.87 -6.82 2.91
N MET A 45 12.77 -7.31 2.35
CA MET A 45 11.50 -6.60 2.23
C MET A 45 10.38 -7.47 2.82
N GLN A 46 9.43 -6.86 3.53
CA GLN A 46 8.21 -7.56 3.92
C GLN A 46 7.29 -7.70 2.69
N ALA A 47 6.90 -8.93 2.36
CA ALA A 47 6.08 -9.25 1.20
C ALA A 47 4.66 -8.69 1.30
N ASP A 48 4.10 -8.69 2.51
CA ASP A 48 2.71 -8.30 2.79
C ASP A 48 2.55 -6.80 3.09
N LYS A 49 3.65 -6.06 3.25
CA LYS A 49 3.57 -4.60 3.41
C LYS A 49 3.54 -3.97 2.03
N ASN A 50 2.34 -3.53 1.63
CA ASN A 50 2.18 -2.61 0.52
C ASN A 50 3.03 -1.35 0.77
N PRO A 51 4.16 -1.17 0.06
CA PRO A 51 5.15 -0.15 0.40
C PRO A 51 4.63 1.27 0.13
N ARG A 52 3.53 1.40 -0.61
CA ARG A 52 2.94 2.69 -1.00
C ARG A 52 1.73 3.09 -0.16
N ASN A 53 1.31 2.27 0.82
CA ASN A 53 -0.03 2.40 1.42
C ASN A 53 -1.14 2.52 0.36
N ALA A 54 -0.92 1.99 -0.86
CA ALA A 54 -1.82 2.18 -1.98
C ALA A 54 -3.13 1.41 -1.69
N GLY A 55 -4.27 2.08 -1.77
CA GLY A 55 -5.56 1.47 -1.42
C GLY A 55 -5.91 1.52 0.08
N ARG A 56 -5.12 2.20 0.93
CA ARG A 56 -5.59 2.56 2.27
C ARG A 56 -6.66 3.63 2.11
N ILE A 57 -7.93 3.22 2.22
CA ILE A 57 -9.05 4.15 2.34
C ILE A 57 -8.78 4.97 3.61
N PRO A 58 -8.68 6.31 3.56
CA PRO A 58 -8.53 7.10 4.76
C PRO A 58 -9.75 6.81 5.65
N LYS A 59 -9.51 6.43 6.92
CA LYS A 59 -10.57 6.18 7.89
C LYS A 59 -11.12 7.54 8.35
N PHE A 60 -11.91 8.18 7.50
CA PHE A 60 -12.66 9.36 7.87
C PHE A 60 -13.83 8.98 8.76
N SER A 61 -13.96 9.69 9.87
CA SER A 61 -15.15 9.70 10.71
C SER A 61 -16.37 10.23 9.94
N VAL A 62 -17.58 9.95 10.45
CA VAL A 62 -18.83 10.49 9.87
C VAL A 62 -18.77 12.02 9.79
N ARG A 63 -18.28 12.67 10.86
CA ARG A 63 -18.13 14.13 10.93
C ARG A 63 -17.21 14.69 9.83
N GLU A 64 -16.08 14.04 9.57
CA GLU A 64 -15.16 14.49 8.51
C GLU A 64 -15.75 14.29 7.10
N LYS A 65 -16.54 13.23 6.90
CA LYS A 65 -17.26 13.03 5.64
C LYS A 65 -18.29 14.13 5.41
N ASP A 66 -19.02 14.51 6.46
CA ASP A 66 -20.02 15.59 6.38
C ASP A 66 -19.37 16.94 6.10
N ALA A 67 -18.23 17.24 6.73
CA ALA A 67 -17.46 18.45 6.46
C ALA A 67 -16.95 18.51 5.00
N ILE A 68 -16.51 17.37 4.44
CA ILE A 68 -16.12 17.30 3.03
C ILE A 68 -17.32 17.56 2.11
N LYS A 69 -18.50 16.99 2.42
CA LYS A 69 -19.74 17.21 1.66
C LYS A 69 -20.19 18.67 1.71
N GLU A 70 -20.09 19.33 2.86
CA GLU A 70 -20.39 20.75 3.02
C GLU A 70 -19.47 21.62 2.13
N ARG A 71 -18.17 21.31 2.09
CA ARG A 71 -17.24 22.05 1.20
C ARG A 71 -17.53 21.81 -0.28
N ILE A 72 -17.96 20.60 -0.64
CA ILE A 72 -18.41 20.30 -1.99
C ILE A 72 -19.66 21.12 -2.34
N SER A 73 -20.64 21.24 -1.43
CA SER A 73 -21.88 22.01 -1.67
C SER A 73 -21.62 23.51 -1.73
N GLN A 74 -20.62 24.01 -1.01
CA GLN A 74 -20.10 25.38 -1.12
C GLN A 74 -19.35 25.65 -2.44
N GLY A 75 -19.17 24.64 -3.31
CA GLY A 75 -18.51 24.79 -4.61
C GLY A 75 -16.99 24.89 -4.54
N ILE A 76 -16.37 24.50 -3.41
CA ILE A 76 -14.91 24.56 -3.25
C ILE A 76 -14.25 23.55 -4.21
N PRO A 77 -13.16 23.93 -4.91
CA PRO A 77 -12.46 23.01 -5.80
C PRO A 77 -12.00 21.74 -5.07
N MET A 78 -12.32 20.57 -5.63
CA MET A 78 -12.03 19.26 -5.00
C MET A 78 -10.55 19.06 -4.66
N ARG A 79 -9.63 19.65 -5.46
CA ARG A 79 -8.19 19.61 -5.18
C ARG A 79 -7.83 20.30 -3.86
N ARG A 80 -8.46 21.45 -3.57
CA ARG A 80 -8.26 22.21 -2.34
C ARG A 80 -8.81 21.45 -1.12
N ILE A 81 -9.97 20.80 -1.29
CA ILE A 81 -10.57 19.94 -0.25
C ILE A 81 -9.66 18.73 0.02
N ALA A 82 -9.15 18.09 -1.04
CA ALA A 82 -8.27 16.94 -0.91
C ALA A 82 -6.97 17.28 -0.16
N GLU A 83 -6.38 18.45 -0.44
CA GLU A 83 -5.19 18.97 0.26
C GLU A 83 -5.47 19.22 1.74
N GLU A 84 -6.59 19.88 2.07
CA GLU A 84 -6.97 20.20 3.43
C GLU A 84 -7.25 18.95 4.29
N PHE A 85 -8.03 18.02 3.76
CA PHE A 85 -8.38 16.78 4.45
C PHE A 85 -7.31 15.68 4.26
N ARG A 86 -6.17 16.01 3.64
CA ARG A 86 -5.05 15.10 3.35
C ARG A 86 -5.50 13.76 2.74
N CYS A 87 -6.41 13.83 1.78
CA CYS A 87 -6.92 12.67 1.04
C CYS A 87 -6.73 12.80 -0.47
N SER A 88 -7.17 11.78 -1.21
CA SER A 88 -7.11 11.81 -2.67
C SER A 88 -8.31 12.57 -3.25
N VAL A 89 -8.10 13.23 -4.40
CA VAL A 89 -9.19 13.86 -5.15
C VAL A 89 -10.26 12.84 -5.54
N GLY A 90 -9.87 11.60 -5.85
CA GLY A 90 -10.81 10.50 -6.12
C GLY A 90 -11.72 10.17 -4.93
N TYR A 91 -11.25 10.35 -3.70
CA TYR A 91 -12.08 10.19 -2.51
C TYR A 91 -13.11 11.32 -2.37
N VAL A 92 -12.71 12.57 -2.61
CA VAL A 92 -13.63 13.72 -2.63
C VAL A 92 -14.70 13.54 -3.72
N GLN A 93 -14.30 13.08 -4.91
CA GLN A 93 -15.22 12.76 -6.00
C GLN A 93 -16.22 11.67 -5.62
N LYS A 94 -15.75 10.61 -4.93
CA LYS A 94 -16.63 9.55 -4.43
C LYS A 94 -17.71 10.11 -3.49
N LEU A 95 -17.33 10.95 -2.52
CA LEU A 95 -18.27 11.56 -1.59
C LEU A 95 -19.26 12.51 -2.28
N LYS A 96 -18.81 13.24 -3.31
CA LYS A 96 -19.69 14.06 -4.15
C LYS A 96 -20.77 13.22 -4.85
N CYS A 97 -20.38 12.10 -5.44
CA CYS A 97 -21.30 11.18 -6.10
C CYS A 97 -22.27 10.51 -5.11
N GLU A 98 -21.78 10.10 -3.94
CA GLU A 98 -22.62 9.50 -2.88
C GLU A 98 -23.61 10.51 -2.26
N HIS A 99 -23.29 11.80 -2.27
CA HIS A 99 -24.15 12.86 -1.74
C HIS A 99 -25.23 13.34 -2.73
N SER A 100 -25.11 13.00 -4.01
CA SER A 100 -26.06 13.44 -5.06
C SER A 100 -27.28 12.49 -5.22
N LEU A 101 -27.59 11.70 -4.20
CA LEU A 101 -28.82 10.87 -4.07
C LEU A 101 -29.67 11.43 -2.93
#